data_AF-A0A7C3U7E3-F1
#
_entry.id   AF-A0A7C3U7E3-F1
#
_cell.length_a   1.000
_cell.length_b   1.000
_cell.length_c   1.000
_cell.angle_alpha   90.00
_cell.angle_beta   90.00
_cell.angle_gamma   90.00
#
_symmetry.space_group_name_H-M   'P 1'
#
loop_
_entity.id
_entity.type
_entity.pdbx_description
1 polymer ?
#
loop_
_entity_poly.entity_id
_entity_poly.type
_entity_poly.pdbx_seq_one_letter_code
_entity_poly.pdbx_strand_id
1 'polypeptide(L)'
;MRASTREMILLARIMAEKLNKAKGPTTIAIPMRGWSEHDVEGGVTCVNFKGEPLKKRWFDPASENAFTNTLERRLDKSNPNLKLIKVDAHINDPVFASTIAREIIDLIEASQGSAHVTSR
;
A
#
# COMPACT_ATOMS: atom_id res chain seq x y z
N MET A 1 -14.07 10.72 9.91
CA MET A 1 -13.67 9.53 10.69
C MET A 1 -12.29 9.10 10.18
N ARG A 2 -11.38 8.67 11.06
CA ARG A 2 -10.04 8.18 10.67
C ARG A 2 -9.83 6.80 11.28
N ALA A 3 -9.32 5.87 10.48
CA ALA A 3 -8.97 4.53 10.94
C ALA A 3 -8.03 4.60 12.16
N SER A 4 -8.29 3.73 13.13
CA SER A 4 -7.46 3.50 14.29
C SER A 4 -6.29 2.57 13.95
N THR A 5 -5.25 2.58 14.78
CA THR A 5 -4.12 1.65 14.67
C THR A 5 -4.58 0.19 14.67
N ARG A 6 -5.60 -0.15 15.47
CA ARG A 6 -6.18 -1.51 15.50
C ARG A 6 -6.81 -1.88 14.16
N GLU A 7 -7.58 -0.97 13.56
CA GLU A 7 -8.19 -1.19 12.23
C GLU A 7 -7.12 -1.29 11.14
N MET A 8 -6.07 -0.48 11.20
CA MET A 8 -4.94 -0.56 10.28
C MET A 8 -4.18 -1.89 10.38
N ILE A 9 -3.95 -2.41 11.59
CA ILE A 9 -3.37 -3.75 11.80
C ILE A 9 -4.28 -4.83 11.23
N LEU A 10 -5.59 -4.74 11.44
CA LEU A 10 -6.55 -5.69 10.90
C LEU A 10 -6.57 -5.65 9.37
N LEU A 11 -6.58 -4.46 8.78
CA LEU A 11 -6.53 -4.25 7.33
C LEU A 11 -5.27 -4.88 6.73
N ALA A 12 -4.11 -4.65 7.34
CA ALA A 12 -2.85 -5.25 6.91
C ALA A 12 -2.88 -6.79 6.91
N ARG A 13 -3.52 -7.40 7.92
CA ARG A 13 -3.70 -8.87 7.97
C ARG A 13 -4.59 -9.37 6.84
N ILE A 14 -5.73 -8.73 6.63
CA ILE A 14 -6.69 -9.09 5.56
C ILE A 14 -6.02 -8.95 4.19
N MET A 15 -5.26 -7.87 3.97
CA MET A 15 -4.53 -7.66 2.73
C MET A 15 -3.47 -8.76 2.51
N ALA A 16 -2.65 -9.06 3.52
CA ALA A 16 -1.64 -10.12 3.41
C ALA A 16 -2.27 -11.49 3.10
N GLU A 17 -3.38 -11.86 3.75
CA GLU A 17 -4.08 -13.12 3.50
C GLU A 17 -4.54 -13.28 2.04
N LYS A 18 -4.92 -12.17 1.40
CA LYS A 18 -5.30 -12.16 -0.02
C LYS A 18 -4.07 -12.18 -0.92
N LEU A 19 -3.08 -11.33 -0.63
CA LEU A 19 -1.85 -11.20 -1.41
C LEU A 19 -1.05 -12.49 -1.43
N ASN A 20 -0.97 -13.21 -0.31
CA ASN A 20 -0.25 -14.50 -0.24
C ASN A 20 -0.83 -15.57 -1.18
N LYS A 21 -2.06 -15.40 -1.67
CA LYS A 21 -2.71 -16.29 -2.64
C LYS A 21 -2.50 -15.85 -4.10
N ALA A 22 -1.70 -14.81 -4.34
CA ALA A 22 -1.39 -14.33 -5.68
C ALA A 22 -0.71 -15.43 -6.50
N LYS A 23 -1.28 -15.70 -7.69
CA LYS A 23 -0.80 -16.71 -8.64
C LYS A 23 0.04 -16.12 -9.78
N GLY A 24 -0.05 -14.81 -10.00
CA GLY A 24 0.74 -14.09 -11.00
C GLY A 24 1.43 -12.89 -10.38
N PRO A 25 2.40 -12.28 -11.11
CA PRO A 25 3.18 -11.16 -10.63
C PRO A 25 2.31 -10.07 -10.00
N THR A 26 2.65 -9.65 -8.78
CA THR A 26 1.88 -8.69 -7.98
C THR A 26 2.85 -7.80 -7.20
N THR A 27 2.81 -6.50 -7.50
CA THR A 27 3.55 -5.50 -6.74
C THR A 27 2.64 -4.81 -5.73
N ILE A 28 3.11 -4.69 -4.48
CA ILE A 28 2.56 -3.82 -3.45
C ILE A 28 3.48 -2.61 -3.33
N ALA A 29 2.94 -1.41 -3.48
CA ALA A 29 3.69 -0.17 -3.31
C ALA A 29 3.20 0.63 -2.11
N ILE A 30 4.11 0.98 -1.20
CA ILE A 30 3.83 1.72 0.03
C ILE A 30 4.36 3.15 -0.10
N PRO A 31 3.51 4.19 -0.03
CA PRO A 31 3.95 5.59 0.04
C PRO A 31 4.40 5.91 1.48
N MET A 32 5.70 6.09 1.68
CA MET A 32 6.28 6.27 3.02
C MET A 32 6.01 7.64 3.63
N ARG A 33 5.50 8.62 2.86
CA ARG A 33 5.24 9.99 3.34
C ARG A 33 3.76 10.36 3.42
N GLY A 34 2.86 9.39 3.22
CA GLY A 34 1.42 9.58 3.44
C GLY A 34 0.55 8.92 2.38
N TRP A 35 -0.63 8.49 2.81
CA TRP A 35 -1.55 7.63 2.04
C TRP A 35 -2.72 8.36 1.39
N SER A 36 -2.89 9.65 1.68
CA SER A 36 -3.99 10.46 1.16
C SER A 36 -3.64 11.94 1.28
N GLU A 37 -4.31 12.82 0.53
CA GLU A 37 -4.13 14.27 0.62
C GLU A 37 -4.13 14.83 2.06
N HIS A 38 -4.92 14.26 2.96
CA HIS A 38 -5.02 14.71 4.35
C HIS A 38 -3.92 14.14 5.27
N ASP A 39 -3.17 13.16 4.78
CA ASP A 39 -2.16 12.42 5.54
C ASP A 39 -0.77 13.06 5.38
N VAL A 40 -0.68 14.30 5.83
CA VAL A 40 0.51 15.16 5.71
C VAL A 40 0.79 15.84 7.03
N GLU A 41 2.07 16.08 7.34
CA GLU A 41 2.46 16.79 8.55
C GLU A 41 1.78 18.16 8.64
N GLY A 42 1.23 18.50 9.81
CA GLY A 42 0.41 19.71 9.98
C GLY A 42 -0.99 19.65 9.33
N GLY A 43 -1.40 18.48 8.83
CA GLY A 43 -2.67 18.27 8.15
C GLY A 43 -3.94 18.51 8.98
N VAL A 44 -5.08 18.32 8.32
CA VAL A 44 -6.38 18.75 8.86
C VAL A 44 -6.86 17.89 10.04
N THR A 45 -7.78 18.46 10.80
CA THR A 45 -8.47 17.76 11.88
C THR A 45 -9.49 16.77 11.31
N CYS A 46 -9.58 15.58 11.89
CA CYS A 46 -10.62 14.63 11.53
C CYS A 46 -12.00 15.18 11.90
N VAL A 47 -13.01 14.91 11.09
CA VAL A 47 -14.41 15.23 11.43
C VAL A 47 -15.23 13.97 11.70
N ASN A 48 -16.31 14.09 12.45
CA ASN A 48 -17.31 13.02 12.58
C ASN A 48 -18.26 12.99 11.36
N PHE A 49 -19.27 12.13 11.39
CA PHE A 49 -20.24 11.99 10.30
C PHE A 49 -21.11 13.23 10.05
N LYS A 50 -21.16 14.15 11.01
CA LYS A 50 -21.86 15.45 10.91
C LYS A 50 -20.94 16.59 10.45
N GLY A 51 -19.67 16.31 10.18
CA GLY A 51 -18.68 17.33 9.84
C GLY A 51 -18.09 18.07 11.04
N GLU A 52 -18.42 17.66 12.28
CA GLU A 52 -17.90 18.32 13.48
C GLU A 52 -16.45 17.88 13.77
N PRO A 53 -15.55 18.78 14.16
CA PRO A 53 -14.15 18.46 14.38
C PRO A 53 -13.96 17.53 15.59
N LEU A 54 -13.08 16.55 15.43
CA LEU A 54 -12.60 15.64 16.48
C LEU A 54 -11.26 16.13 17.03
N LYS A 55 -10.79 15.57 18.15
CA LYS A 55 -9.43 15.87 18.63
C LYS A 55 -8.31 15.23 17.78
N LYS A 56 -8.66 14.23 16.97
CA LYS A 56 -7.71 13.44 16.17
C LYS A 56 -7.35 14.17 14.87
N ARG A 57 -6.07 14.13 14.47
CA ARG A 57 -5.58 14.61 13.17
C ARG A 57 -5.60 13.49 12.12
N TRP A 58 -5.62 13.86 10.84
CA TRP A 58 -5.53 12.87 9.76
C TRP A 58 -4.14 12.23 9.67
N PHE A 59 -3.09 13.05 9.82
CA PHE A 59 -1.71 12.59 9.94
C PHE A 59 -1.53 11.72 11.17
N ASP A 60 -1.28 10.43 10.97
CA ASP A 60 -1.14 9.44 12.03
C ASP A 60 -0.03 8.42 11.67
N PRO A 61 1.26 8.84 11.73
CA PRO A 61 2.39 7.99 11.37
C PRO A 61 2.44 6.68 12.16
N ALA A 62 1.92 6.67 13.39
CA ALA A 62 1.88 5.47 14.21
C ALA A 62 0.96 4.40 13.60
N SER A 63 -0.22 4.80 13.13
CA SER A 63 -1.18 3.88 12.48
C SER A 63 -0.68 3.39 11.13
N GLU A 64 0.00 4.24 10.36
CA GLU A 64 0.58 3.90 9.05
C GLU A 64 1.78 2.96 9.18
N ASN A 65 2.65 3.22 10.16
CA ASN A 65 3.75 2.32 10.49
C ASN A 65 3.22 0.97 11.00
N ALA A 66 2.15 0.97 11.79
CA ALA A 66 1.52 -0.27 12.25
C ALA A 66 0.96 -1.10 11.09
N PHE A 67 0.34 -0.46 10.09
CA PHE A 67 -0.07 -1.11 8.85
C PHE A 67 1.13 -1.70 8.11
N THR A 68 2.11 -0.86 7.78
CA THR A 68 3.29 -1.22 6.96
C THR A 68 4.05 -2.39 7.59
N ASN A 69 4.38 -2.27 8.88
CA ASN A 69 5.11 -3.30 9.60
C ASN A 69 4.31 -4.60 9.75
N THR A 70 2.99 -4.50 9.90
CA THR A 70 2.13 -5.70 9.98
C THR A 70 2.04 -6.41 8.62
N LEU A 71 1.87 -5.64 7.54
CA LEU A 71 1.78 -6.17 6.19
C LEU A 71 3.09 -6.89 5.83
N GLU A 72 4.24 -6.21 6.00
CA GLU A 72 5.56 -6.77 5.70
C GLU A 72 5.88 -8.06 6.46
N ARG A 73 5.48 -8.15 7.75
CA ARG A 73 5.65 -9.38 8.54
C ARG A 73 4.74 -10.53 8.10
N ARG A 74 3.60 -10.23 7.48
CA ARG A 74 2.56 -11.21 7.12
C ARG A 74 2.65 -11.66 5.67
N LEU A 75 3.32 -10.91 4.81
CA LEU A 75 3.56 -11.32 3.43
C LEU A 75 4.44 -12.57 3.39
N ASP A 76 4.02 -13.52 2.55
CA ASP A 76 4.77 -14.74 2.29
C ASP A 76 6.00 -14.42 1.43
N LYS A 77 7.16 -14.34 2.09
CA LYS A 77 8.44 -14.05 1.44
C LYS A 77 8.92 -15.17 0.51
N SER A 78 8.31 -16.35 0.59
CA SER A 78 8.63 -17.47 -0.30
C SER A 78 7.82 -17.44 -1.60
N ASN A 79 6.76 -16.62 -1.69
CA ASN A 79 5.97 -16.49 -2.91
C ASN A 79 6.71 -15.60 -3.94
N PRO A 80 7.23 -16.17 -5.04
CA PRO A 80 8.01 -15.41 -6.02
C PRO A 80 7.17 -14.41 -6.82
N ASN A 81 5.84 -14.52 -6.76
CA ASN A 81 4.94 -13.59 -7.42
C ASN A 81 4.77 -12.28 -6.66
N LEU A 82 5.21 -12.20 -5.40
CA LEU A 82 5.01 -11.03 -4.56
C LEU A 82 6.26 -10.15 -4.51
N LYS A 83 6.06 -8.88 -4.87
CA LYS A 83 7.05 -7.81 -4.71
C LYS A 83 6.47 -6.73 -3.80
N LEU A 84 7.17 -6.39 -2.72
CA LEU A 84 6.84 -5.23 -1.89
C LEU A 84 7.87 -4.13 -2.14
N ILE A 85 7.42 -2.94 -2.52
CA ILE A 85 8.27 -1.74 -2.65
C ILE A 85 7.80 -0.67 -1.66
N LYS A 86 8.77 0.01 -1.04
CA LYS A 86 8.55 1.19 -0.20
C LYS A 86 9.10 2.39 -0.95
N VAL A 87 8.25 3.35 -1.26
CA VAL A 87 8.60 4.53 -2.04
C VAL A 87 8.66 5.71 -1.09
N ASP A 88 9.81 6.39 -1.04
CA ASP A 88 10.01 7.58 -0.20
C ASP A 88 9.31 8.81 -0.80
N ALA A 89 7.97 8.75 -0.81
CA ALA A 89 7.09 9.72 -1.43
C ALA A 89 5.72 9.71 -0.75
N HIS A 90 5.00 10.83 -0.85
CA HIS A 90 3.59 10.89 -0.56
C HIS A 90 2.81 10.30 -1.75
N ILE A 91 1.64 9.70 -1.53
CA ILE A 91 0.86 9.03 -2.59
C ILE A 91 0.55 9.96 -3.79
N ASN A 92 0.41 11.26 -3.53
CA ASN A 92 0.11 12.28 -4.53
C ASN A 92 1.36 12.90 -5.19
N ASP A 93 2.57 12.48 -4.81
CA ASP A 93 3.78 13.00 -5.44
C ASP A 93 3.93 12.40 -6.86
N PRO A 94 4.38 13.20 -7.86
CA PRO A 94 4.59 12.70 -9.22
C PRO A 94 5.55 11.50 -9.32
N VAL A 95 6.52 11.42 -8.40
CA VAL A 95 7.46 10.29 -8.33
C VAL A 95 6.74 9.00 -7.96
N PHE A 96 5.78 9.03 -7.02
CA PHE A 96 5.00 7.85 -6.66
C PHE A 96 4.18 7.37 -7.85
N ALA A 97 3.46 8.29 -8.52
CA ALA A 97 2.68 7.97 -9.72
C ALA A 97 3.54 7.36 -10.83
N SER A 98 4.72 7.94 -11.09
CA SER A 98 5.66 7.45 -12.10
C SER A 98 6.22 6.06 -11.74
N THR A 99 6.49 5.80 -10.46
CA THR A 99 6.89 4.48 -9.96
C THR A 99 5.78 3.46 -10.19
N ILE A 100 4.53 3.77 -9.85
CA ILE A 100 3.40 2.85 -10.09
C ILE A 100 3.22 2.55 -11.57
N ALA A 101 3.30 3.56 -12.44
CA ALA A 101 3.18 3.38 -13.88
C ALA A 101 4.26 2.42 -14.42
N ARG A 102 5.51 2.56 -13.97
CA ARG A 102 6.61 1.66 -14.32
C ARG A 102 6.34 0.23 -13.85
N GLU A 103 5.97 0.05 -12.58
CA GLU A 103 5.67 -1.28 -12.04
C GLU A 103 4.54 -1.97 -12.80
N ILE A 104 3.51 -1.24 -13.22
CA ILE A 104 2.43 -1.81 -14.04
C ILE A 104 2.95 -2.30 -15.39
N ILE A 105 3.79 -1.52 -16.07
CA ILE A 105 4.40 -1.92 -17.35
C ILE A 105 5.23 -3.20 -17.17
N ASP A 106 6.10 -3.23 -16.15
CA ASP A 106 6.94 -4.39 -15.85
C ASP A 106 6.09 -5.65 -15.60
N LEU A 107 4.97 -5.53 -14.88
CA LEU A 107 4.04 -6.63 -14.60
C LEU A 107 3.37 -7.15 -15.89
N ILE A 108 2.97 -6.24 -16.78
CA ILE A 108 2.36 -6.60 -18.07
C ILE A 108 3.38 -7.36 -18.93
N GLU A 109 4.61 -6.85 -19.06
CA GLU A 109 5.66 -7.49 -19.84
C GLU A 109 6.05 -8.88 -19.28
N ALA A 110 6.19 -9.00 -17.96
CA ALA A 110 6.47 -10.28 -17.29
C ALA A 110 5.37 -11.32 -17.54
N SER A 111 4.11 -10.88 -17.59
CA SER A 111 2.97 -11.75 -17.89
C SER A 111 2.97 -12.26 -19.34
N GLN A 112 3.44 -11.45 -20.30
CA GLN A 112 3.51 -11.82 -21.71
C GLN A 112 4.71 -12.73 -22.03
N GLY A 113 5.85 -12.53 -21.38
CA GLY A 113 7.04 -13.39 -21.54
C GLY A 113 6.82 -14.85 -21.13
N SER A 114 5.87 -15.10 -20.21
CA SER A 114 5.52 -16.46 -19.77
C SER A 114 4.65 -17.22 -20.79
N ALA A 115 4.03 -16.53 -21.75
CA ALA A 115 3.15 -17.14 -22.76
C ALA A 115 3.91 -17.66 -24.00
N HIS A 116 5.20 -17.32 -24.17
CA HIS A 116 5.96 -17.63 -25.40
C HIS A 116 6.95 -18.80 -25.26
N VAL A 117 7.06 -19.41 -24.07
CA VAL A 117 8.05 -20.47 -23.80
C VAL A 117 7.49 -21.90 -23.96
N THR A 118 6.17 -22.07 -24.16
CA THR A 118 5.52 -23.41 -24.28
C THR A 118 5.33 -23.94 -25.69
N SER A 119 5.97 -23.36 -26.71
CA SER A 119 5.95 -23.90 -28.08
C SER A 119 7.35 -24.07 -28.66
N ARG A 120 8.10 -25.05 -28.18
CA ARG A 120 9.20 -25.70 -28.92
C ARG A 120 9.30 -27.17 -28.55
#